data_AF-A0A6N8H6L8-F1
#
_entry.id   AF-A0A6N8H6L8-F1
#
_cell.length_a   1.000
_cell.length_b   1.000
_cell.length_c   1.000
_cell.angle_alpha   90.00
_cell.angle_beta   90.00
_cell.angle_gamma   90.00
#
_symmetry.space_group_name_H-M   'P 1'
#
loop_
_entity.id
_entity.type
_entity.pdbx_description
1 polymer ?
#
loop_
_entity_poly.entity_id
_entity_poly.type
_entity_poly.pdbx_seq_one_letter_code
_entity_poly.pdbx_strand_id
1 'polypeptide(L)'
;MPLDFRDQYFGCEIELTGINRATAAQTLADLFGTRAEHSGGGYDAYRVKDLDGKEWKIVRDSSIHPECRRRSVLIGETYKVELNSPKLEYGEMEKLQEVVRSLRRAGGIVNDSCGMHVHVDASKHTPQSLKNVLSIMYSKEDILFAALKVNPARIDSYCQAVDEPILEEIRKLPSGASMDQLKDRWYRGRDGSDYHYHQSRYHAFYAQKKVMLRIF
;
A
#
# COMPACT_ATOMS: atom_id res chain seq x y z
N MET A 1 -17.67 -10.52 -19.78
CA MET A 1 -17.77 -11.33 -18.54
C MET A 1 -17.58 -10.42 -17.35
N PRO A 2 -18.32 -10.60 -16.25
CA PRO A 2 -18.09 -9.85 -15.02
C PRO A 2 -16.68 -10.15 -14.50
N LEU A 3 -16.03 -9.13 -13.93
CA LEU A 3 -14.70 -9.26 -13.31
C LEU A 3 -14.83 -10.04 -12.00
N ASP A 4 -14.20 -11.21 -11.90
CA ASP A 4 -14.06 -11.93 -10.63
C ASP A 4 -12.88 -11.32 -9.85
N PHE A 5 -13.08 -11.08 -8.55
CA PHE A 5 -12.04 -10.53 -7.68
C PHE A 5 -10.83 -11.47 -7.56
N ARG A 6 -11.04 -12.78 -7.75
CA ARG A 6 -9.97 -13.79 -7.75
C ARG A 6 -9.03 -13.66 -8.95
N ASP A 7 -9.50 -13.03 -10.03
CA ASP A 7 -8.71 -12.76 -11.23
C ASP A 7 -7.93 -11.43 -11.13
N GLN A 8 -8.05 -10.72 -10.01
CA GLN A 8 -7.29 -9.50 -9.75
C GLN A 8 -6.00 -9.80 -9.00
N TYR A 9 -4.94 -9.15 -9.46
CA TYR A 9 -3.72 -9.11 -8.70
C TYR A 9 -3.82 -8.03 -7.63
N PHE A 10 -3.08 -8.21 -6.54
CA PHE A 10 -2.95 -7.24 -5.49
C PHE A 10 -1.49 -7.06 -5.06
N GLY A 11 -1.24 -6.10 -4.20
CA GLY A 11 0.02 -5.92 -3.50
C GLY A 11 -0.19 -5.13 -2.23
N CYS A 12 0.71 -5.26 -1.27
CA CYS A 12 0.60 -4.60 0.01
C CYS A 12 1.89 -3.87 0.37
N GLU A 13 1.72 -2.71 1.01
CA GLU A 13 2.78 -2.00 1.74
C GLU A 13 2.37 -2.11 3.20
N ILE A 14 3.23 -2.64 4.07
CA ILE A 14 2.91 -2.94 5.47
C ILE A 14 3.97 -2.30 6.35
N GLU A 15 3.57 -1.31 7.13
CA GLU A 15 4.45 -0.59 8.04
C GLU A 15 4.55 -1.30 9.38
N LEU A 16 5.76 -1.35 9.94
CA LEU A 16 6.04 -1.94 11.22
C LEU A 16 7.27 -1.32 11.89
N THR A 17 7.38 -1.55 13.18
CA THR A 17 8.57 -1.26 13.99
C THR A 17 8.90 -2.45 14.89
N GLY A 18 9.72 -2.29 15.94
CA GLY A 18 10.13 -3.38 16.84
C GLY A 18 11.28 -4.24 16.33
N ILE A 19 11.48 -4.27 15.01
CA ILE A 19 12.59 -4.92 14.31
C ILE A 19 13.29 -3.92 13.39
N ASN A 20 14.59 -4.10 13.18
CA ASN A 20 15.30 -3.31 12.19
C ASN A 20 15.15 -3.92 10.78
N ARG A 21 15.35 -3.09 9.74
CA ARG A 21 15.21 -3.50 8.32
C ARG A 21 16.06 -4.72 7.95
N ALA A 22 17.30 -4.83 8.45
CA ALA A 22 18.17 -5.96 8.15
C ALA A 22 17.63 -7.28 8.71
N THR A 23 17.17 -7.26 9.97
CA THR A 23 16.52 -8.43 10.60
C THR A 23 15.21 -8.79 9.90
N ALA A 24 14.41 -7.79 9.50
CA ALA A 24 13.19 -8.04 8.72
C ALA A 24 13.51 -8.72 7.38
N ALA A 25 14.50 -8.23 6.65
CA ALA A 25 14.93 -8.83 5.38
C ALA A 25 15.48 -10.25 5.58
N GLN A 26 16.28 -10.48 6.62
CA GLN A 26 16.77 -11.82 6.94
C GLN A 26 15.62 -12.77 7.30
N THR A 27 14.61 -12.29 8.03
CA THR A 27 13.41 -13.09 8.36
C THR A 27 12.68 -13.59 7.10
N LEU A 28 12.56 -12.73 6.08
CA LEU A 28 11.99 -13.14 4.79
C LEU A 28 12.90 -14.11 4.04
N ALA A 29 14.22 -13.88 4.05
CA ALA A 29 15.19 -14.76 3.39
C ALA A 29 15.13 -16.17 4.00
N ASP A 30 15.06 -16.27 5.33
CA ASP A 30 14.94 -17.54 6.05
C ASP A 30 13.61 -18.23 5.72
N LEU A 31 12.50 -17.47 5.69
CA LEU A 31 11.17 -17.99 5.32
C LEU A 31 11.16 -18.57 3.90
N PHE A 32 11.80 -17.90 2.95
CA PHE A 32 11.82 -18.32 1.55
C PHE A 32 12.94 -19.30 1.22
N GLY A 33 13.89 -19.53 2.13
CA GLY A 33 15.10 -20.31 1.84
C GLY A 33 16.00 -19.63 0.81
N THR A 34 16.03 -18.29 0.79
CA THR A 34 16.81 -17.47 -0.15
C THR A 34 17.76 -16.55 0.61
N ARG A 35 18.14 -15.41 0.02
CA ARG A 35 19.07 -14.44 0.61
C ARG A 35 18.49 -13.03 0.58
N ALA A 36 18.86 -12.24 1.58
CA ALA A 36 18.61 -10.82 1.59
C ALA A 36 19.79 -10.07 0.93
N GLU A 37 19.47 -9.10 0.09
CA GLU A 37 20.44 -8.23 -0.56
C GLU A 37 20.20 -6.78 -0.12
N HIS A 38 21.23 -6.13 0.43
CA HIS A 38 21.16 -4.70 0.78
C HIS A 38 21.45 -3.86 -0.47
N SER A 39 20.45 -3.11 -0.92
CA SER A 39 20.53 -2.26 -2.11
C SER A 39 20.70 -0.78 -1.80
N GLY A 40 20.59 -0.37 -0.53
CA GLY A 40 20.82 1.00 -0.08
C GLY A 40 19.85 2.03 -0.69
N GLY A 41 20.38 3.22 -1.03
CA GLY A 41 19.62 4.34 -1.59
C GLY A 41 18.86 5.18 -0.55
N GLY A 42 18.05 6.14 -1.00
CA GLY A 42 17.34 7.08 -0.11
C GLY A 42 16.37 6.42 0.89
N TYR A 43 15.93 5.20 0.59
CA TYR A 43 15.08 4.39 1.45
C TYR A 43 15.84 3.28 2.21
N ASP A 44 17.17 3.21 2.09
CA ASP A 44 18.00 2.18 2.72
C ASP A 44 17.43 0.75 2.53
N ALA A 45 17.19 0.40 1.27
CA ALA A 45 16.33 -0.72 0.89
C ALA A 45 17.05 -2.07 0.91
N TYR A 46 16.35 -3.10 1.39
CA TYR A 46 16.71 -4.50 1.24
C TYR A 46 15.76 -5.19 0.28
N ARG A 47 16.27 -6.21 -0.42
CA ARG A 47 15.52 -7.01 -1.40
C ARG A 47 15.65 -8.48 -1.06
N VAL A 48 14.54 -9.20 -1.15
CA VAL A 48 14.50 -10.65 -0.96
C VAL A 48 13.64 -11.23 -2.07
N LYS A 49 14.15 -12.22 -2.79
CA LYS A 49 13.36 -12.95 -3.79
C LYS A 49 12.73 -14.17 -3.13
N ASP A 50 11.46 -14.42 -3.42
CA ASP A 50 10.85 -15.72 -3.11
C ASP A 50 11.29 -16.79 -4.14
N LEU A 51 10.82 -18.02 -3.96
CA LEU A 51 11.16 -19.15 -4.84
C LEU A 51 10.61 -19.00 -6.26
N ASP A 52 9.61 -18.15 -6.46
CA ASP A 52 9.05 -17.81 -7.77
C ASP A 52 9.80 -16.64 -8.43
N GLY A 53 10.85 -16.13 -7.77
CA GLY A 53 11.64 -14.99 -8.23
C GLY A 53 10.96 -13.63 -8.04
N LYS A 54 9.82 -13.57 -7.34
CA LYS A 54 9.13 -12.31 -7.04
C LYS A 54 9.90 -11.57 -5.95
N GLU A 55 10.14 -10.28 -6.19
CA GLU A 55 10.95 -9.46 -5.29
C GLU A 55 10.08 -8.77 -4.23
N TRP A 56 10.38 -9.07 -2.98
CA TRP A 56 9.90 -8.39 -1.79
C TRP A 56 10.93 -7.34 -1.37
N LYS A 57 10.46 -6.16 -0.97
CA LYS A 57 11.35 -5.08 -0.52
C LYS A 57 11.07 -4.72 0.93
N ILE A 58 12.13 -4.44 1.67
CA ILE A 58 12.05 -3.84 2.98
C ILE A 58 12.69 -2.46 2.88
N VAL A 59 11.94 -1.42 3.18
CA VAL A 59 12.37 -0.03 2.97
C VAL A 59 12.15 0.82 4.23
N ARG A 60 12.75 2.01 4.24
CA ARG A 60 12.51 3.03 5.25
C ARG A 60 11.23 3.78 4.94
N ASP A 61 10.33 3.87 5.91
CA ASP A 61 9.30 4.91 5.90
C ASP A 61 9.55 5.95 7.00
N SER A 62 9.71 7.21 6.62
CA SER A 62 9.96 8.31 7.55
C SER A 62 8.80 8.61 8.50
N SER A 63 7.55 8.28 8.15
CA SER A 63 6.36 8.55 8.98
C SER A 63 6.20 7.60 10.17
N ILE A 64 6.98 6.52 10.23
CA ILE A 64 6.95 5.58 11.35
C ILE A 64 7.74 6.16 12.53
N HIS A 65 7.13 6.21 13.70
CA HIS A 65 7.80 6.43 14.98
C HIS A 65 8.39 5.11 15.48
N PRO A 66 9.72 4.99 15.58
CA PRO A 66 10.35 3.71 15.88
C PRO A 66 10.17 3.37 17.37
N GLU A 67 9.79 2.13 17.64
CA GLU A 67 9.59 1.59 18.99
C GLU A 67 10.19 0.18 19.08
N CYS A 68 10.68 -0.22 20.25
CA CYS A 68 11.03 -1.61 20.50
C CYS A 68 10.72 -1.96 21.95
N ARG A 69 10.08 -3.11 22.17
CA ARG A 69 9.75 -3.62 23.51
C ARG A 69 10.97 -4.19 24.26
N ARG A 70 12.11 -4.36 23.57
CA ARG A 70 13.34 -4.88 24.18
C ARG A 70 14.08 -3.76 24.89
N ARG A 71 14.46 -4.00 26.15
CA ARG A 71 15.27 -3.07 26.94
C ARG A 71 16.68 -2.96 26.34
N SER A 72 17.29 -1.78 26.45
CA SER A 72 18.70 -1.51 26.09
C SER A 72 19.06 -1.67 24.60
N VAL A 73 18.08 -1.55 23.70
CA VAL A 73 18.32 -1.48 22.25
C VAL A 73 18.37 -0.02 21.83
N LEU A 74 19.38 0.38 21.05
CA LEU A 74 19.37 1.69 20.40
C LEU A 74 18.32 1.67 19.28
N ILE A 75 17.18 2.32 19.56
CA ILE A 75 16.07 2.47 18.61
C ILE A 75 16.35 3.71 17.76
N GLY A 76 16.22 3.59 16.45
CA GLY A 76 16.50 4.67 15.52
C GLY A 76 15.95 4.41 14.12
N GLU A 77 16.50 5.10 13.13
CA GLU A 77 16.00 5.09 11.74
C GLU A 77 15.91 3.71 11.10
N THR A 78 16.68 2.73 11.57
CA THR A 78 16.65 1.35 11.06
C THR A 78 15.40 0.58 11.49
N TYR A 79 14.67 1.04 12.51
CA TYR A 79 13.42 0.47 13.04
C TYR A 79 12.16 1.08 12.42
N LYS A 80 12.33 1.97 11.44
CA LYS A 80 11.24 2.47 10.60
C LYS A 80 11.15 1.59 9.36
N VAL A 81 10.30 0.58 9.41
CA VAL A 81 10.29 -0.51 8.43
C VAL A 81 8.97 -0.51 7.67
N GLU A 82 9.03 -0.53 6.34
CA GLU A 82 7.90 -0.82 5.47
C GLU A 82 8.24 -2.04 4.61
N LEU A 83 7.37 -3.04 4.62
CA LEU A 83 7.41 -4.19 3.73
C LEU A 83 6.59 -3.90 2.48
N ASN A 84 7.21 -3.97 1.31
CA ASN A 84 6.55 -3.85 0.02
C ASN A 84 6.51 -5.22 -0.66
N SER A 85 5.30 -5.74 -0.83
CA SER A 85 5.09 -7.00 -1.54
C SER A 85 5.29 -6.85 -3.05
N PRO A 86 5.61 -7.93 -3.76
CA PRO A 86 5.47 -7.97 -5.21
C PRO A 86 3.99 -7.90 -5.61
N LYS A 87 3.75 -7.92 -6.93
CA LYS A 87 2.42 -8.18 -7.49
C LYS A 87 2.04 -9.64 -7.20
N LEU A 88 1.00 -9.84 -6.42
CA LEU A 88 0.50 -11.13 -5.94
C LEU A 88 -0.83 -11.49 -6.62
N GLU A 89 -1.06 -12.78 -6.80
CA GLU A 89 -2.34 -13.36 -7.20
C GLU A 89 -3.20 -13.64 -5.98
N TYR A 90 -4.53 -13.72 -6.15
CA TYR A 90 -5.44 -14.00 -5.04
C TYR A 90 -5.07 -15.27 -4.25
N GLY A 91 -4.62 -16.33 -4.94
CA GLY A 91 -4.15 -17.57 -4.32
C GLY A 91 -2.82 -17.47 -3.55
N GLU A 92 -2.16 -16.31 -3.56
CA GLU A 92 -0.96 -16.06 -2.77
C GLU A 92 -1.24 -15.30 -1.47
N MET A 93 -2.52 -15.17 -1.08
CA MET A 93 -2.92 -14.53 0.17
C MET A 93 -2.29 -15.22 1.38
N GLU A 94 -2.23 -16.56 1.41
CA GLU A 94 -1.58 -17.30 2.49
C GLU A 94 -0.07 -16.99 2.58
N LYS A 95 0.60 -16.79 1.43
CA LYS A 95 2.03 -16.41 1.38
C LYS A 95 2.24 -15.05 2.06
N LEU A 96 1.42 -14.05 1.73
CA LEU A 96 1.47 -12.73 2.39
C LEU A 96 1.22 -12.84 3.90
N GLN A 97 0.20 -13.60 4.31
CA GLN A 97 -0.10 -13.79 5.73
C GLN A 97 1.07 -14.45 6.46
N GLU A 98 1.77 -15.40 5.85
CA GLU A 98 2.92 -16.06 6.48
C GLU A 98 4.14 -15.15 6.60
N VAL A 99 4.36 -14.26 5.62
CA VAL A 99 5.35 -13.18 5.73
C VAL A 99 5.05 -12.30 6.94
N VAL A 100 3.80 -11.83 7.08
CA VAL A 100 3.38 -10.99 8.21
C VAL A 100 3.54 -11.73 9.55
N ARG A 101 3.13 -13.00 9.63
CA ARG A 101 3.31 -13.82 10.84
C ARG A 101 4.79 -14.00 11.19
N SER A 102 5.66 -14.19 10.19
CA SER A 102 7.10 -14.34 10.37
C SER A 102 7.75 -13.08 10.92
N LEU A 103 7.42 -11.91 10.36
CA LEU A 103 7.89 -10.61 10.87
C LEU A 103 7.43 -10.36 12.30
N ARG A 104 6.17 -10.69 12.61
CA ARG A 104 5.65 -10.60 13.99
C ARG A 104 6.41 -11.51 14.95
N ARG A 105 6.68 -12.77 14.57
CA ARG A 105 7.47 -13.72 15.38
C ARG A 105 8.91 -13.25 15.58
N ALA A 106 9.50 -12.58 14.59
CA ALA A 106 10.83 -11.99 14.69
C ALA A 106 10.91 -10.77 15.63
N GLY A 107 9.76 -10.28 16.12
CA GLY A 107 9.64 -9.16 17.06
C GLY A 107 9.00 -7.92 16.46
N GLY A 108 8.49 -8.00 15.23
CA GLY A 108 7.78 -6.90 14.58
C GLY A 108 6.52 -6.53 15.35
N ILE A 109 6.33 -5.23 15.57
CA ILE A 109 5.16 -4.65 16.21
C ILE A 109 4.63 -3.50 15.37
N VAL A 110 3.41 -3.05 15.67
CA VAL A 110 2.82 -1.83 15.13
C VAL A 110 2.51 -0.88 16.27
N ASN A 111 2.54 0.42 15.99
CA ASN A 111 2.05 1.48 16.86
C ASN A 111 1.15 2.42 16.06
N ASP A 112 0.74 3.53 16.67
CA ASP A 112 -0.18 4.54 16.11
C ASP A 112 0.33 5.26 14.85
N SER A 113 1.60 5.04 14.50
CA SER A 113 2.25 5.61 13.33
C SER A 113 2.40 4.65 12.14
N CYS A 114 2.00 3.39 12.31
CA CYS A 114 2.08 2.36 11.27
C CYS A 114 0.73 2.24 10.55
N GLY A 115 0.75 2.04 9.24
CA GLY A 115 -0.41 1.60 8.46
C GLY A 115 -0.11 0.53 7.42
N MET A 116 -1.07 0.36 6.53
CA MET A 116 -1.08 -0.62 5.47
C MET A 116 -1.70 -0.03 4.21
N HIS A 117 -1.05 -0.24 3.08
CA HIS A 117 -1.64 0.03 1.77
C HIS A 117 -2.00 -1.28 1.08
N VAL A 118 -3.17 -1.31 0.46
CA VAL A 118 -3.61 -2.39 -0.43
C VAL A 118 -3.75 -1.83 -1.82
N HIS A 119 -2.96 -2.37 -2.74
CA HIS A 119 -3.01 -2.08 -4.16
C HIS A 119 -3.78 -3.17 -4.88
N VAL A 120 -4.73 -2.81 -5.73
CA VAL A 120 -5.48 -3.75 -6.57
C VAL A 120 -5.26 -3.39 -8.04
N ASP A 121 -4.97 -4.38 -8.87
CA ASP A 121 -4.69 -4.20 -10.30
C ASP A 121 -5.92 -3.68 -11.05
N ALA A 122 -5.76 -2.51 -11.68
CA ALA A 122 -6.80 -1.84 -12.44
C ALA A 122 -6.72 -2.06 -13.95
N SER A 123 -5.81 -2.90 -14.45
CA SER A 123 -5.66 -3.18 -15.88
C SER A 123 -6.91 -3.78 -16.54
N LYS A 124 -7.75 -4.47 -15.77
CA LYS A 124 -9.03 -5.05 -16.23
C LYS A 124 -10.23 -4.13 -16.01
N HIS A 125 -10.02 -2.94 -15.44
CA HIS A 125 -11.11 -1.99 -15.19
C HIS A 125 -11.36 -1.09 -16.39
N THR A 126 -12.64 -0.81 -16.63
CA THR A 126 -13.10 0.25 -17.54
C THR A 126 -13.26 1.57 -16.79
N PRO A 127 -13.25 2.72 -17.49
CA PRO A 127 -13.55 4.02 -16.89
C PRO A 127 -14.84 4.01 -16.07
N GLN A 128 -15.91 3.41 -16.60
CA GLN A 128 -17.17 3.28 -15.88
C GLN A 128 -17.05 2.43 -14.60
N SER A 129 -16.30 1.32 -14.64
CA SER A 129 -16.09 0.51 -13.43
C SER A 129 -15.27 1.28 -12.37
N LEU A 130 -14.28 2.09 -12.77
CA LEU A 130 -13.51 2.91 -11.84
C LEU A 130 -14.34 4.05 -11.23
N LYS A 131 -15.21 4.70 -12.03
CA LYS A 131 -16.22 5.65 -11.52
C LYS A 131 -17.10 5.03 -10.45
N ASN A 132 -17.53 3.78 -10.66
CA ASN A 132 -18.36 3.05 -9.72
C ASN A 132 -17.58 2.74 -8.44
N VAL A 133 -16.34 2.28 -8.53
CA VAL A 133 -15.48 2.03 -7.36
C VAL A 133 -15.28 3.31 -6.55
N LEU A 134 -14.96 4.44 -7.19
CA LEU A 134 -14.84 5.74 -6.54
C LEU A 134 -16.11 6.14 -5.80
N SER A 135 -17.26 5.97 -6.44
CA SER A 135 -18.55 6.31 -5.83
C SER A 135 -18.88 5.41 -4.64
N ILE A 136 -18.56 4.10 -4.72
CA ILE A 136 -18.73 3.17 -3.60
C ILE A 136 -17.81 3.55 -2.45
N MET A 137 -16.51 3.76 -2.73
CA MET A 137 -15.51 4.17 -1.74
C MET A 137 -15.98 5.42 -1.00
N TYR A 138 -16.33 6.49 -1.72
CA TYR A 138 -16.87 7.71 -1.11
C TYR A 138 -18.11 7.45 -0.24
N SER A 139 -19.06 6.63 -0.71
CA SER A 139 -20.29 6.35 0.04
C SER A 139 -20.11 5.43 1.27
N LYS A 140 -18.94 4.79 1.40
CA LYS A 140 -18.66 3.76 2.41
C LYS A 140 -17.40 4.00 3.22
N GLU A 141 -16.62 5.05 2.93
CA GLU A 141 -15.32 5.28 3.55
C GLU A 141 -15.42 5.40 5.07
N ASP A 142 -16.44 6.08 5.60
CA ASP A 142 -16.67 6.15 7.05
C ASP A 142 -16.85 4.77 7.70
N ILE A 143 -17.63 3.88 7.06
CA ILE A 143 -17.88 2.52 7.57
C ILE A 143 -16.60 1.70 7.47
N LEU A 144 -15.84 1.84 6.38
CA LEU A 144 -14.56 1.15 6.18
C LEU A 144 -13.52 1.62 7.21
N PHE A 145 -13.40 2.93 7.44
CA PHE A 145 -12.49 3.52 8.41
C PHE A 145 -12.85 3.08 9.84
N ALA A 146 -14.14 3.09 10.19
CA ALA A 146 -14.59 2.59 11.48
C ALA A 146 -14.32 1.09 11.65
N ALA A 147 -14.61 0.26 10.65
CA ALA A 147 -14.41 -1.19 10.71
C ALA A 147 -12.92 -1.57 10.82
N LEU A 148 -12.06 -0.84 10.12
CA LEU A 148 -10.60 -1.05 10.13
C LEU A 148 -9.90 -0.33 11.28
N LYS A 149 -10.64 0.45 12.08
CA LYS A 149 -10.15 1.24 13.22
C LYS A 149 -9.03 2.19 12.81
N VAL A 150 -9.22 2.87 11.69
CA VAL A 150 -8.26 3.84 11.15
C VAL A 150 -8.06 4.97 12.14
N ASN A 151 -6.80 5.33 12.41
CA ASN A 151 -6.45 6.40 13.33
C ASN A 151 -6.92 7.76 12.77
N PRO A 152 -7.80 8.50 13.48
CA PRO A 152 -8.32 9.78 12.99
C PRO A 152 -7.23 10.79 12.62
N ALA A 153 -6.13 10.84 13.37
CA ALA A 153 -5.02 11.75 13.07
C ALA A 153 -4.32 11.44 11.73
N ARG A 154 -4.44 10.19 11.25
CA ARG A 154 -3.89 9.74 9.97
C ARG A 154 -4.84 10.01 8.81
N ILE A 155 -6.16 10.05 9.05
CA ILE A 155 -7.15 10.42 8.04
C ILE A 155 -6.86 11.83 7.50
N ASP A 156 -6.53 12.77 8.39
CA ASP A 156 -6.29 14.17 7.99
C ASP A 156 -5.00 14.38 7.19
N SER A 157 -4.11 13.38 7.14
CA SER A 157 -2.75 13.52 6.60
C SER A 157 -2.40 12.44 5.57
N TYR A 158 -2.23 11.20 6.01
CA TYR A 158 -1.67 10.10 5.22
C TYR A 158 -2.74 9.22 4.55
N CYS A 159 -4.00 9.33 5.00
CA CYS A 159 -5.15 8.50 4.62
C CYS A 159 -6.39 9.34 4.28
N GLN A 160 -6.23 10.35 3.43
CA GLN A 160 -7.31 11.30 3.16
C GLN A 160 -8.49 10.62 2.47
N ALA A 161 -9.69 11.00 2.92
CA ALA A 161 -10.95 10.64 2.29
C ALA A 161 -10.97 11.07 0.82
N VAL A 162 -11.88 10.48 0.03
CA VAL A 162 -12.03 10.85 -1.38
C VAL A 162 -12.38 12.34 -1.49
N ASP A 163 -11.63 13.07 -2.31
CA ASP A 163 -11.87 14.49 -2.58
C ASP A 163 -13.21 14.65 -3.33
N GLU A 164 -14.24 15.13 -2.63
CA GLU A 164 -15.60 15.30 -3.14
C GLU A 164 -15.65 16.15 -4.42
N PRO A 165 -14.99 17.33 -4.51
CA PRO A 165 -14.85 18.06 -5.77
C PRO A 165 -14.31 17.22 -6.94
N ILE A 166 -13.28 16.40 -6.72
CA ILE A 166 -12.74 15.52 -7.78
C ILE A 166 -13.76 14.44 -8.16
N LEU A 167 -14.46 13.86 -7.18
CA LEU A 167 -15.50 12.87 -7.43
C LEU A 167 -16.64 13.44 -8.29
N GLU A 168 -17.09 14.65 -8.00
CA GLU A 168 -18.15 15.31 -8.76
C GLU A 168 -17.73 15.57 -10.22
N GLU A 169 -16.49 15.99 -10.46
CA GLU A 169 -15.96 16.11 -11.83
C GLU A 169 -15.89 14.77 -12.56
N ILE A 170 -15.54 13.70 -11.86
CA ILE A 170 -15.49 12.34 -12.42
C ILE A 170 -16.89 11.82 -12.72
N ARG A 171 -17.88 12.10 -11.86
CA ARG A 171 -19.29 11.72 -12.07
C ARG A 171 -19.85 12.32 -13.36
N LYS A 172 -19.47 13.56 -13.68
CA LYS A 172 -19.86 14.27 -14.91
C LYS A 172 -19.33 13.65 -16.21
N LEU A 173 -18.33 12.77 -16.16
CA LEU A 173 -17.82 12.10 -17.36
C LEU A 173 -18.93 11.25 -18.03
N PRO A 174 -19.04 11.25 -19.37
CA PRO A 174 -20.02 10.42 -20.06
C PRO A 174 -19.71 8.92 -19.87
N SER A 175 -20.72 8.06 -20.03
CA SER A 175 -20.57 6.60 -19.87
C SER A 175 -19.58 5.96 -20.86
N GLY A 176 -19.29 6.64 -21.98
CA GLY A 176 -18.28 6.25 -22.97
C GLY A 176 -16.93 6.94 -22.81
N ALA A 177 -16.65 7.57 -21.65
CA ALA A 177 -15.39 8.26 -21.43
C ALA A 177 -14.19 7.30 -21.55
N SER A 178 -13.07 7.82 -22.05
CA SER A 178 -11.81 7.08 -22.14
C SER A 178 -11.07 7.07 -20.79
N MET A 179 -10.09 6.17 -20.66
CA MET A 179 -9.18 6.16 -19.50
C MET A 179 -8.40 7.47 -19.37
N ASP A 180 -8.06 8.11 -20.49
CA ASP A 180 -7.31 9.37 -20.47
C ASP A 180 -8.19 10.53 -19.99
N GLN A 181 -9.46 10.57 -20.37
CA GLN A 181 -10.42 11.54 -19.83
C GLN A 181 -10.62 11.38 -18.32
N LEU A 182 -10.66 10.13 -17.83
CA LEU A 182 -10.74 9.86 -16.39
C LEU A 182 -9.48 10.34 -15.66
N LYS A 183 -8.29 10.00 -16.18
CA LYS A 183 -7.00 10.44 -15.62
C LYS A 183 -6.88 11.96 -15.60
N ASP A 184 -7.27 12.62 -16.68
CA ASP A 184 -7.19 14.08 -16.82
C ASP A 184 -8.00 14.78 -15.72
N ARG A 185 -9.23 14.31 -15.44
CA ARG A 185 -10.05 14.83 -14.33
C ARG A 185 -9.44 14.51 -12.97
N TRP A 186 -8.94 13.29 -12.77
CA TRP A 186 -8.31 12.86 -11.53
C TRP A 186 -7.08 13.71 -11.17
N TYR A 187 -6.22 13.98 -12.16
CA TYR A 187 -5.02 14.77 -11.96
C TYR A 187 -5.19 16.27 -12.22
N ARG A 188 -6.44 16.75 -12.36
CA ARG A 188 -6.77 18.17 -12.64
C ARG A 188 -5.95 18.76 -13.80
N GLY A 189 -5.77 17.99 -14.88
CA GLY A 189 -5.12 18.44 -16.11
C GLY A 189 -3.59 18.44 -16.14
N ARG A 190 -2.91 17.94 -15.09
CA ARG A 190 -1.45 17.69 -15.12
C ARG A 190 -1.17 16.26 -14.74
N ASP A 191 -0.79 15.42 -15.71
CA ASP A 191 -0.51 14.00 -15.45
C ASP A 191 0.50 13.82 -14.30
N GLY A 192 -0.02 13.39 -13.15
CA GLY A 192 0.72 13.15 -11.92
C GLY A 192 1.11 11.68 -11.74
N SER A 193 0.88 10.83 -12.75
CA SER A 193 0.95 9.38 -12.60
C SER A 193 2.35 8.87 -12.20
N ASP A 194 3.42 9.56 -12.59
CA ASP A 194 4.80 9.23 -12.25
C ASP A 194 5.36 9.98 -11.02
N TYR A 195 4.58 10.87 -10.42
CA TYR A 195 5.01 11.63 -9.24
C TYR A 195 4.68 10.88 -7.95
N HIS A 196 5.72 10.43 -7.23
CA HIS A 196 5.58 9.69 -5.97
C HIS A 196 4.78 10.44 -4.88
N TYR A 197 4.93 11.78 -4.80
CA TYR A 197 4.30 12.62 -3.77
C TYR A 197 3.20 13.56 -4.31
N HIS A 198 2.52 13.19 -5.39
CA HIS A 198 1.40 14.01 -5.88
C HIS A 198 0.26 14.03 -4.86
N GLN A 199 -0.34 15.21 -4.61
CA GLN A 199 -1.39 15.37 -3.59
C GLN A 199 -2.58 14.42 -3.79
N SER A 200 -2.95 14.16 -5.06
CA SER A 200 -4.01 13.19 -5.38
C SER A 200 -3.73 11.74 -4.95
N ARG A 201 -2.48 11.39 -4.59
CA ARG A 201 -2.11 10.05 -4.09
C ARG A 201 -2.37 9.87 -2.58
N TYR A 202 -2.64 10.94 -1.84
CA TYR A 202 -3.03 10.85 -0.43
C TYR A 202 -4.54 10.60 -0.26
N HIS A 203 -5.33 10.89 -1.30
CA HIS A 203 -6.71 10.45 -1.42
C HIS A 203 -6.74 9.00 -1.89
N ALA A 204 -7.61 8.17 -1.33
CA ALA A 204 -7.83 6.83 -1.86
C ALA A 204 -8.28 6.94 -3.34
N PHE A 205 -7.41 6.63 -4.31
CA PHE A 205 -7.67 6.01 -5.64
C PHE A 205 -6.70 6.42 -6.78
N TYR A 206 -6.67 5.60 -7.84
CA TYR A 206 -5.89 5.61 -9.10
C TYR A 206 -4.50 6.28 -9.14
N ALA A 207 -3.45 5.46 -9.09
CA ALA A 207 -2.14 5.80 -9.63
C ALA A 207 -1.52 4.57 -10.32
N GLN A 208 -0.90 4.76 -11.50
CA GLN A 208 -0.15 3.72 -12.21
C GLN A 208 -0.91 2.39 -12.45
N LYS A 209 -2.17 2.47 -12.91
CA LYS A 209 -3.03 1.29 -13.17
C LYS A 209 -3.33 0.46 -11.91
N LYS A 210 -3.32 1.07 -10.73
CA LYS A 210 -3.71 0.43 -9.47
C LYS A 210 -4.74 1.27 -8.73
N VAL A 211 -5.65 0.60 -8.05
CA VAL A 211 -6.50 1.18 -7.01
C VAL A 211 -5.77 0.98 -5.68
N MET A 212 -5.46 2.06 -4.98
CA MET A 212 -4.83 2.00 -3.67
C MET A 212 -5.87 2.33 -2.60
N LEU A 213 -6.04 1.42 -1.64
CA LEU A 213 -6.69 1.67 -0.37
C LEU A 213 -5.61 1.85 0.69
N ARG A 214 -5.66 2.96 1.42
CA ARG A 214 -4.79 3.21 2.57
C ARG A 214 -5.57 2.92 3.84
N ILE A 215 -4.95 2.22 4.78
CA ILE A 215 -5.53 1.82 6.06
C ILE A 215 -4.47 2.14 7.12
N PHE A 216 -4.64 3.24 7.84
CA PHE A 216 -3.65 3.76 8.80
C PHE A 216 -4.20 3.82 10.21
#